data_AF-A0A415G742-F1
#
_entry.id   AF-A0A415G742-F1
#
_cell.length_a   1.000
_cell.length_b   1.000
_cell.length_c   1.000
_cell.angle_alpha   90.00
_cell.angle_beta   90.00
_cell.angle_gamma   90.00
#
_symmetry.space_group_name_H-M   'P 1'
#
loop_
_entity.id
_entity.type
_entity.pdbx_description
1 polymer ?
#
loop_
_entity_poly.entity_id
_entity_poly.type
_entity_poly.pdbx_seq_one_letter_code
_entity_poly.pdbx_strand_id
1 'polypeptide(L)'
;MIRLIIAGPRDYYDQEKVFCDIHTFQGKFGIDEIISGGASGVDKLAEEYAFLHQIPFKLFQADWEKYGKAAGPIRNREMAEYANALLAFDKGTKGTQNMIDIARKYHLKGFVIPL
;
A
#
# COMPACT_ATOMS: atom_id res chain seq x y z
N MET A 1 11.12 4.76 12.77
CA MET A 1 9.78 5.14 12.29
C MET A 1 9.53 4.50 10.94
N ILE A 2 8.56 3.61 10.85
CA ILE A 2 8.15 2.87 9.64
C ILE A 2 6.85 3.48 9.12
N ARG A 3 6.95 4.03 7.91
CA ARG A 3 5.83 4.52 7.11
C ARG A 3 5.60 3.49 6.00
N LEU A 4 4.61 2.64 6.22
CA LEU A 4 4.38 1.44 5.42
C LEU A 4 3.32 1.71 4.37
N ILE A 5 3.69 1.60 3.09
CA ILE A 5 2.72 1.48 2.01
C ILE A 5 2.13 0.08 2.05
N ILE A 6 0.80 -0.01 2.04
CA ILE A 6 0.09 -1.26 1.79
C ILE A 6 -0.66 -1.09 0.47
N ALA A 7 -0.38 -1.96 -0.48
CA ALA A 7 -0.94 -1.86 -1.83
C ALA A 7 -1.26 -3.24 -2.41
N GLY A 8 -2.26 -3.32 -3.28
CA GLY A 8 -2.61 -4.57 -3.94
C GLY A 8 -3.73 -4.47 -4.98
N PRO A 9 -4.32 -5.60 -5.40
CA PRO A 9 -5.36 -5.62 -6.41
C PRO A 9 -6.64 -4.95 -5.91
N ARG A 10 -7.37 -4.33 -6.84
CA ARG A 10 -8.64 -3.62 -6.56
C ARG A 10 -9.82 -4.56 -6.31
N ASP A 11 -9.68 -5.82 -6.68
CA ASP A 11 -10.68 -6.89 -6.64
C ASP A 11 -10.38 -7.95 -5.56
N TYR A 12 -9.42 -7.70 -4.66
CA TYR A 12 -9.04 -8.64 -3.60
C TYR A 12 -9.56 -8.17 -2.24
N TYR A 13 -10.40 -9.00 -1.61
CA TYR A 13 -11.16 -8.67 -0.39
C TYR A 13 -11.04 -9.73 0.71
N ASP A 14 -10.00 -10.57 0.67
CA ASP A 14 -9.73 -11.52 1.75
C ASP A 14 -9.16 -10.76 2.96
N GLN A 15 -10.07 -10.27 3.80
CA GLN A 15 -9.74 -9.46 4.96
C GLN A 15 -8.86 -10.20 5.95
N GLU A 16 -9.16 -11.48 6.22
CA GLU A 16 -8.40 -12.29 7.18
C GLU A 16 -6.94 -12.40 6.77
N LYS A 17 -6.70 -12.71 5.48
CA LYS A 17 -5.33 -12.80 4.96
C LYS A 17 -4.60 -11.46 5.03
N VAL A 18 -5.22 -10.38 4.56
CA VAL A 18 -4.60 -9.04 4.58
C VAL A 18 -4.26 -8.62 6.01
N PHE A 19 -5.20 -8.81 6.95
CA PHE A 19 -4.99 -8.43 8.36
C PHE A 19 -3.90 -9.27 9.01
N CYS A 20 -3.85 -10.57 8.72
CA CYS A 20 -2.82 -11.46 9.23
C CYS A 20 -1.41 -11.04 8.75
N ASP A 21 -1.26 -10.73 7.47
CA ASP A 21 0.01 -10.27 6.89
C ASP A 21 0.44 -8.90 7.46
N ILE A 22 -0.50 -7.95 7.64
CA ILE A 22 -0.20 -6.66 8.29
C ILE A 22 0.18 -6.87 9.76
N HIS A 23 -0.56 -7.69 10.50
CA HIS A 23 -0.27 -7.97 11.90
C HIS A 23 1.08 -8.66 12.10
N THR A 24 1.43 -9.59 11.19
CA THR A 24 2.74 -10.23 11.16
C THR A 24 3.86 -9.22 10.93
N PHE A 25 3.66 -8.28 10.00
CA PHE A 25 4.62 -7.19 9.77
C PHE A 25 4.74 -6.30 11.02
N GLN A 26 3.61 -5.90 11.60
CA GLN A 26 3.55 -5.07 12.80
C GLN A 26 4.31 -5.70 13.97
N GLY A 27 4.10 -6.99 14.24
CA GLY A 27 4.78 -7.69 15.34
C GLY A 27 6.29 -7.86 15.14
N LYS A 28 6.78 -7.89 13.89
CA LYS A 28 8.21 -8.08 13.59
C LYS A 28 9.00 -6.78 13.50
N PHE A 29 8.40 -5.75 12.92
CA PHE A 29 9.12 -4.53 12.56
C PHE A 29 8.54 -3.28 13.22
N GLY A 30 7.27 -3.31 13.61
CA GLY A 30 6.50 -2.12 13.94
C GLY A 30 6.03 -1.35 12.70
N ILE A 31 5.02 -0.52 12.91
CA ILE A 31 4.37 0.35 11.93
C ILE A 31 3.97 1.59 12.71
N ASP A 32 4.53 2.74 12.31
CA ASP A 32 4.21 4.03 12.89
C ASP A 32 3.14 4.77 12.08
N GLU A 33 3.03 4.49 10.78
CA GLU A 33 2.00 5.05 9.90
C GLU A 33 1.72 4.12 8.71
N ILE A 34 0.45 3.95 8.35
CA ILE A 34 0.00 3.21 7.16
C ILE A 34 -0.33 4.19 6.03
N ILE A 35 0.08 3.84 4.82
CA ILE A 35 -0.12 4.64 3.61
C ILE A 35 -0.93 3.86 2.58
N SER A 36 -2.03 4.47 2.12
CA SER A 36 -2.95 3.91 1.12
C SER A 36 -3.11 4.85 -0.09
N GLY A 37 -3.45 4.27 -1.23
CA GLY A 37 -3.89 4.98 -2.42
C GLY A 37 -5.35 5.35 -2.50
N GLY A 38 -6.18 4.84 -1.58
CA GLY A 38 -7.63 4.99 -1.65
C GLY A 38 -8.28 4.17 -2.75
N ALA A 39 -7.64 3.11 -3.24
CA ALA A 39 -8.30 2.18 -4.14
C ALA A 39 -9.24 1.23 -3.37
N SER A 40 -10.11 0.54 -4.10
CA SER A 40 -10.85 -0.59 -3.55
C SER A 40 -9.93 -1.80 -3.29
N GLY A 41 -10.44 -2.85 -2.66
CA GLY A 41 -9.68 -4.06 -2.36
C GLY A 41 -8.66 -3.85 -1.23
N VAL A 42 -7.39 -4.19 -1.48
CA VAL A 42 -6.33 -4.19 -0.46
C VAL A 42 -6.14 -2.83 0.22
N ASP A 43 -6.15 -1.74 -0.55
CA ASP A 43 -6.03 -0.37 -0.01
C ASP A 43 -7.16 -0.07 1.00
N LYS A 44 -8.39 -0.52 0.71
CA LYS A 44 -9.53 -0.35 1.62
C LYS A 44 -9.39 -1.17 2.90
N LEU A 45 -8.87 -2.39 2.79
CA LEU A 45 -8.61 -3.26 3.95
C LEU A 45 -7.47 -2.70 4.82
N ALA A 46 -6.45 -2.09 4.21
CA ALA A 46 -5.37 -1.42 4.94
C ALA A 46 -5.89 -0.20 5.73
N GLU A 47 -6.79 0.59 5.14
CA GLU A 47 -7.49 1.69 5.82
C GLU A 47 -8.29 1.20 7.03
N GLU A 48 -9.05 0.12 6.85
CA GLU A 48 -9.84 -0.49 7.92
C GLU A 48 -8.94 -0.99 9.05
N TYR A 49 -7.85 -1.69 8.71
CA TYR A 49 -6.86 -2.15 9.69
C TYR A 49 -6.27 -0.99 10.49
N ALA A 50 -5.85 0.08 9.82
CA ALA A 50 -5.29 1.26 10.48
C ALA A 50 -6.27 1.87 11.48
N PHE A 51 -7.55 1.99 11.08
CA PHE A 51 -8.61 2.49 11.94
C PHE A 51 -8.84 1.61 13.17
N LEU A 52 -8.99 0.29 12.98
CA LEU A 52 -9.26 -0.65 14.06
C LEU A 52 -8.12 -0.73 15.09
N HIS A 53 -6.88 -0.60 14.63
CA HIS A 53 -5.68 -0.67 15.48
C HIS A 53 -5.14 0.68 15.92
N GLN A 54 -5.85 1.78 15.63
CA GLN A 54 -5.46 3.16 15.97
C GLN A 54 -4.05 3.52 15.48
N ILE A 55 -3.66 3.00 14.31
CA ILE A 55 -2.40 3.31 13.66
C ILE A 55 -2.60 4.57 12.81
N PRO A 56 -1.72 5.59 12.91
CA PRO A 56 -1.77 6.77 12.05
C PRO A 56 -1.86 6.37 10.57
N PHE A 57 -2.68 7.11 9.83
CA PHE A 57 -3.03 6.76 8.46
C PHE A 57 -2.91 7.97 7.55
N LYS A 58 -2.34 7.77 6.35
CA LYS A 58 -2.23 8.79 5.31
C LYS A 58 -2.72 8.29 3.96
N LEU A 59 -3.68 9.03 3.39
CA LEU A 59 -4.28 8.77 2.10
C LEU A 59 -3.60 9.59 1.00
N PHE A 60 -3.22 8.94 -0.10
CA PHE A 60 -2.77 9.59 -1.33
C PHE A 60 -3.75 9.29 -2.45
N GLN A 61 -4.69 10.21 -2.71
CA GLN A 61 -5.66 10.05 -3.79
C GLN A 61 -5.02 10.37 -5.14
N ALA A 62 -5.32 9.55 -6.15
CA ALA A 62 -4.91 9.81 -7.52
C ALA A 62 -5.84 10.86 -8.17
N ASP A 63 -5.25 11.92 -8.72
CA ASP A 63 -5.96 12.99 -9.44
C ASP A 63 -6.25 12.58 -10.91
N TRP A 64 -7.29 11.76 -11.08
CA TRP A 64 -7.70 11.23 -12.38
C TRP A 64 -8.22 12.31 -13.33
N GLU A 65 -8.83 13.37 -12.80
CA GLU A 65 -9.35 14.48 -13.62
C GLU A 65 -8.20 15.24 -14.30
N LYS A 66 -7.12 15.50 -13.56
CA LYS A 66 -5.97 16.24 -14.08
C LYS A 66 -5.04 15.41 -14.95
N TYR A 67 -4.75 14.16 -14.54
CA TYR A 67 -3.68 13.38 -15.16
C TYR A 67 -4.15 12.13 -15.90
N GLY A 68 -5.45 11.83 -15.89
CA GLY A 68 -6.02 10.64 -16.53
C GLY A 68 -5.29 9.38 -16.11
N LYS A 69 -4.87 8.56 -17.08
CA LYS A 69 -4.18 7.28 -16.81
C LYS A 69 -2.85 7.43 -16.05
N ALA A 70 -2.21 8.59 -16.11
CA ALA A 70 -0.95 8.84 -15.39
C ALA A 70 -1.16 9.14 -13.90
N ALA A 71 -2.39 9.42 -13.47
CA ALA A 71 -2.72 9.76 -12.08
C ALA A 71 -2.28 8.67 -11.09
N GLY A 72 -2.52 7.40 -11.43
CA GLY A 72 -2.06 6.25 -10.64
C GLY A 72 -0.54 6.28 -10.44
N PRO A 73 0.28 6.12 -11.49
CA PRO A 73 1.74 6.14 -11.38
C PRO A 73 2.33 7.38 -10.70
N ILE A 74 1.73 8.57 -10.91
CA ILE A 74 2.13 9.80 -10.21
C ILE A 74 1.91 9.65 -8.70
N ARG A 75 0.71 9.22 -8.28
CA ARG A 75 0.39 8.93 -6.89
C ARG A 75 1.31 7.86 -6.28
N ASN A 76 1.62 6.78 -7.02
CA ASN A 76 2.54 5.74 -6.55
C ASN A 76 3.90 6.32 -6.19
N ARG A 77 4.39 7.25 -7.02
CA ARG A 77 5.66 7.93 -6.80
C ARG A 77 5.61 8.81 -5.56
N GLU A 78 4.55 9.60 -5.39
CA GLU A 78 4.35 10.45 -4.20
C GLU A 78 4.30 9.63 -2.90
N MET A 79 3.62 8.48 -2.92
CA MET A 79 3.62 7.55 -1.78
C MET A 79 5.03 7.04 -1.49
N ALA A 80 5.81 6.64 -2.51
CA ALA A 80 7.16 6.13 -2.33
C ALA A 80 8.18 7.19 -1.89
N GLU A 81 8.03 8.43 -2.33
CA GLU A 81 8.81 9.57 -1.86
C GLU A 81 8.59 9.83 -0.37
N TYR A 82 7.36 9.61 0.09
CA TYR A 82 7.00 9.81 1.48
C TYR A 82 7.26 8.57 2.34
N ALA A 83 7.09 7.35 1.85
CA ALA A 83 7.24 6.13 2.65
C ALA A 83 8.70 5.68 2.84
N ASN A 84 8.91 4.66 3.67
CA ASN A 84 10.19 3.94 3.74
C ASN A 84 10.04 2.42 3.75
N ALA A 85 8.81 1.90 3.77
CA ALA A 85 8.53 0.48 3.66
C ALA A 85 7.35 0.17 2.73
N LEU A 86 7.31 -1.07 2.21
CA LEU A 86 6.24 -1.60 1.36
C LEU A 86 5.79 -3.00 1.81
N LEU A 87 4.48 -3.21 1.87
CA LEU A 87 3.84 -4.53 1.89
C LEU A 87 2.88 -4.60 0.70
N ALA A 88 3.30 -5.28 -0.37
CA ALA A 88 2.53 -5.37 -1.61
C ALA A 88 1.90 -6.75 -1.77
N PHE A 89 0.60 -6.81 -2.01
CA PHE A 89 -0.10 -8.03 -2.38
C PHE A 89 -0.18 -8.10 -3.91
N ASP A 90 0.40 -9.12 -4.53
CA ASP A 90 0.59 -9.17 -5.98
C ASP A 90 -0.13 -10.35 -6.64
N LYS A 91 -1.11 -10.01 -7.50
CA LYS A 91 -1.84 -10.90 -8.41
C LYS A 91 -1.40 -10.69 -9.87
N GLY A 92 -0.26 -10.03 -10.10
CA GLY A 92 0.24 -9.68 -11.44
C GLY A 92 -0.47 -8.50 -12.09
N THR A 93 -1.14 -7.64 -11.32
CA THR A 93 -1.83 -6.47 -11.89
C THR A 93 -0.85 -5.37 -12.26
N LYS A 94 -1.11 -4.65 -13.36
CA LYS A 94 -0.27 -3.51 -13.80
C LYS A 94 -0.13 -2.43 -12.72
N GLY A 95 -1.18 -2.21 -11.94
CA GLY A 95 -1.20 -1.21 -10.87
C GLY A 95 -0.27 -1.58 -9.72
N THR A 96 -0.37 -2.82 -9.22
CA THR A 96 0.51 -3.33 -8.16
C THR A 96 1.96 -3.40 -8.64
N GLN A 97 2.22 -3.90 -9.85
CA GLN A 97 3.58 -3.99 -10.37
C GLN A 97 4.24 -2.61 -10.49
N ASN A 98 3.49 -1.60 -10.95
CA ASN A 98 3.99 -0.24 -10.97
C ASN A 98 4.37 0.27 -9.57
N MET A 99 3.61 -0.07 -8.52
CA MET A 99 3.96 0.28 -7.14
C MET A 99 5.23 -0.44 -6.67
N ILE A 100 5.38 -1.73 -6.98
CA ILE A 100 6.56 -2.54 -6.62
C ILE A 100 7.82 -1.97 -7.29
N ASP A 101 7.75 -1.65 -8.58
CA ASP A 101 8.88 -1.10 -9.33
C ASP A 101 9.30 0.28 -8.82
N ILE A 102 8.32 1.14 -8.48
CA ILE A 102 8.58 2.43 -7.87
C ILE A 102 9.22 2.24 -6.48
N ALA A 103 8.70 1.35 -5.64
CA ALA A 103 9.29 1.08 -4.34
C ALA A 103 10.75 0.62 -4.43
N ARG A 104 11.09 -0.21 -5.42
CA ARG A 104 12.48 -0.61 -5.71
C ARG A 104 13.35 0.58 -6.10
N LYS A 105 12.85 1.46 -6.97
CA LYS A 105 13.56 2.67 -7.42
C LYS A 105 13.85 3.63 -6.25
N TYR A 106 12.95 3.70 -5.28
CA TYR A 106 13.09 4.53 -4.08
C TYR A 106 13.71 3.79 -2.89
N HIS A 107 14.20 2.56 -3.09
CA HIS A 107 14.87 1.74 -2.08
C HIS A 107 14.05 1.47 -0.81
N LEU A 108 12.72 1.36 -0.95
CA LEU A 108 11.85 0.95 0.16
C LEU A 108 12.17 -0.50 0.55
N LYS A 109 12.16 -0.75 1.86
CA LYS A 109 12.30 -2.12 2.40
C LYS A 109 10.92 -2.76 2.50
N GLY A 110 10.79 -4.04 2.20
CA GLY A 110 9.44 -4.59 2.19
C GLY A 110 9.33 -6.01 1.69
N PHE A 111 8.08 -6.46 1.65
CA PHE A 111 7.70 -7.79 1.18
C PHE A 111 6.67 -7.69 0.06
N VAL A 112 6.76 -8.64 -0.87
CA VAL A 112 5.72 -8.90 -1.87
C VAL A 112 5.07 -10.23 -1.51
N ILE A 113 3.77 -10.19 -1.26
CA ILE A 113 2.94 -11.34 -0.93
C ILE A 113 2.25 -11.81 -2.21
N PRO A 114 2.59 -13.00 -2.74
CA PRO A 114 1.90 -13.55 -3.91
C PRO A 114 0.44 -13.88 -3.56
N LEU A 115 -0.48 -13.59 -4.48
CA LEU A 115 -1.92 -13.87 -4.40
C LEU A 115 -2.40 -14.83 -5.48
#